data_AF-A0AAD1B2A6-F1
#
_entry.id   AF-A0AAD1B2A6-F1
#
_cell.length_a   1.000
_cell.length_b   1.000
_cell.length_c   1.000
_cell.angle_alpha   90.00
_cell.angle_beta   90.00
_cell.angle_gamma   90.00
#
_symmetry.space_group_name_H-M   'P 1'
#
loop_
_entity.id
_entity.type
_entity.pdbx_description
1 polymer ?
#
loop_
_entity_poly.entity_id
_entity_poly.type
_entity_poly.pdbx_seq_one_letter_code
_entity_poly.pdbx_strand_id
1 'polypeptide(L)'
;MPDASIRRLLEHWARHNAGQLAAADLLTLFDQYHYYRSRLANSDYAAHYLNKNSGDIRNKLEQRQKLRNDTFGTDIAAALFADEDRYDRVSLQRNQILTSRRSEKEKADALQELRKALPEALAKQHQRQYDLQRLTAHEQSIKQQGANAADLYAFRQRQFGDAAALRLQALDEQRTLWQSQYQNYARQRDQINSAAIDIADKQKQLQALRSRLFTHSEQQRAAALDRMQ
;
A
#
# COMPACT_ATOMS: atom_id res chain seq x y z
N MET A 1 -8.89 34.19 -0.09
CA MET A 1 -8.55 33.40 -1.29
C MET A 1 -7.18 32.76 -1.08
N PRO A 2 -7.09 31.46 -0.75
CA PRO A 2 -5.82 30.76 -0.52
C PRO A 2 -4.82 30.92 -1.68
N ASP A 3 -5.30 31.07 -2.92
CA ASP A 3 -4.48 31.21 -4.13
C ASP A 3 -3.59 32.48 -4.15
N ALA A 4 -4.06 33.62 -3.62
CA ALA A 4 -3.28 34.86 -3.66
C ALA A 4 -2.08 34.86 -2.69
N SER A 5 -2.15 34.08 -1.61
CA SER A 5 -1.03 33.90 -0.69
C SER A 5 -0.02 32.90 -1.22
N ILE A 6 -0.48 31.81 -1.85
CA ILE A 6 0.38 30.82 -2.52
C ILE A 6 1.13 31.46 -3.69
N ARG A 7 0.45 32.26 -4.53
CA ARG A 7 1.04 32.99 -5.65
C ARG A 7 2.20 33.88 -5.21
N ARG A 8 1.99 34.69 -4.15
CA ARG A 8 3.03 35.56 -3.58
C ARG A 8 4.22 34.79 -3.03
N LEU A 9 3.98 33.63 -2.40
CA LEU A 9 5.05 32.78 -1.88
C LEU A 9 5.90 32.19 -3.01
N LEU A 10 5.26 31.67 -4.07
CA LEU A 10 5.94 31.15 -5.25
C LEU A 10 6.75 32.24 -5.96
N GLU A 11 6.17 33.43 -6.14
CA GLU A 11 6.86 34.58 -6.74
C GLU A 11 8.10 34.97 -5.94
N HIS A 12 7.96 35.12 -4.63
CA HIS A 12 9.08 35.50 -3.75
C HIS A 12 10.20 34.45 -3.80
N TRP A 13 9.84 33.16 -3.68
CA TRP A 13 10.80 32.07 -3.74
C TRP A 13 11.51 32.02 -5.09
N ALA A 14 10.78 32.12 -6.22
CA ALA A 14 11.38 32.03 -7.55
C ALA A 14 12.27 33.23 -7.86
N ARG A 15 11.89 34.45 -7.45
CA ARG A 15 12.74 35.63 -7.60
C ARG A 15 14.05 35.48 -6.85
N HIS A 16 14.00 34.91 -5.65
CA HIS A 16 15.18 34.70 -4.80
C HIS A 16 16.10 33.59 -5.33
N ASN A 17 15.54 32.49 -5.86
CA ASN A 17 16.31 31.29 -6.20
C ASN A 17 16.66 31.15 -7.69
N ALA A 18 15.86 31.75 -8.58
CA ALA A 18 15.96 31.52 -10.03
C ALA A 18 15.93 32.82 -10.87
N GLY A 19 15.70 33.98 -10.23
CA GLY A 19 15.70 35.29 -10.89
C GLY A 19 14.33 35.73 -11.41
N GLN A 20 14.29 36.95 -11.96
CA GLN A 20 13.01 37.61 -12.31
C GLN A 20 12.28 36.95 -13.48
N LEU A 21 13.01 36.50 -14.51
CA LEU A 21 12.41 35.85 -15.68
C LEU A 21 11.78 34.49 -15.30
N ALA A 22 12.52 33.65 -14.58
CA ALA A 22 12.01 32.38 -14.09
C ALA A 22 10.80 32.53 -13.14
N ALA A 23 10.77 33.60 -12.34
CA ALA A 23 9.62 33.90 -11.51
C ALA A 23 8.38 34.28 -12.34
N ALA A 24 8.55 35.04 -13.42
CA ALA A 24 7.46 35.36 -14.33
C ALA A 24 6.92 34.08 -15.02
N ASP A 25 7.82 33.23 -15.53
CA ASP A 25 7.46 31.97 -16.18
C ASP A 25 6.71 31.02 -15.22
N LEU A 26 7.16 30.91 -13.97
CA LEU A 26 6.50 30.11 -12.94
C LEU A 26 5.08 30.62 -12.66
N LEU A 27 4.88 31.93 -12.60
CA LEU A 27 3.56 32.51 -12.36
C LEU A 27 2.61 32.30 -13.53
N THR A 28 3.11 32.37 -14.76
CA THR A 28 2.36 32.01 -15.97
C THR A 28 1.96 30.54 -15.94
N LEU A 29 2.88 29.64 -15.60
CA LEU A 29 2.61 28.22 -15.47
C LEU A 29 1.57 27.94 -14.38
N PHE A 30 1.65 28.64 -13.25
CA PHE A 30 0.69 28.55 -12.16
C PHE A 30 -0.71 28.99 -12.59
N ASP A 31 -0.84 30.09 -13.34
CA ASP A 31 -2.12 30.54 -13.88
C ASP A 31 -2.73 29.53 -14.86
N GLN A 32 -1.91 28.97 -15.76
CA GLN A 32 -2.32 27.89 -16.67
C GLN A 32 -2.78 26.64 -15.88
N TYR A 33 -2.12 26.33 -14.78
CA TYR A 33 -2.50 25.21 -13.92
C TYR A 33 -3.84 25.42 -13.21
N HIS A 34 -4.12 26.63 -12.73
CA HIS A 34 -5.43 26.99 -12.19
C HIS A 34 -6.52 26.94 -13.26
N TYR A 35 -6.23 27.41 -14.46
CA TYR A 35 -7.13 27.27 -15.60
C TYR A 35 -7.45 25.80 -15.88
N TYR A 36 -6.43 24.95 -16.02
CA TYR A 36 -6.60 23.50 -16.19
C TYR A 36 -7.50 22.88 -15.11
N ARG A 37 -7.25 23.19 -13.84
CA ARG A 37 -8.05 22.65 -12.72
C ARG A 37 -9.50 23.12 -12.75
N SER A 38 -9.76 24.38 -13.10
CA SER A 38 -11.13 24.89 -13.22
C SER A 38 -11.88 24.25 -14.40
N ARG A 39 -11.21 24.00 -15.52
CA ARG A 39 -11.76 23.27 -16.67
C ARG A 39 -12.09 21.82 -16.34
N LEU A 40 -11.27 21.16 -15.52
CA LEU A 40 -11.57 19.82 -14.99
C LEU A 40 -12.78 19.81 -14.04
N ALA A 41 -12.91 20.84 -13.20
CA ALA A 41 -13.98 20.93 -12.20
C ALA A 41 -15.34 21.34 -12.79
N ASN A 42 -15.34 22.09 -13.91
CA ASN A 42 -16.57 22.51 -14.57
C ASN A 42 -17.30 21.33 -15.24
N SER A 43 -18.63 21.39 -15.12
CA SER A 43 -19.59 20.28 -15.17
C SER A 43 -19.53 19.35 -16.37
N ASP A 44 -19.17 19.78 -17.57
CA ASP A 44 -19.16 18.87 -18.73
C ASP A 44 -18.06 17.81 -18.62
N TYR A 45 -16.94 18.16 -18.01
CA TYR A 45 -15.82 17.25 -17.79
C TYR A 45 -16.05 16.34 -16.58
N ALA A 46 -16.54 16.91 -15.47
CA ALA A 46 -16.87 16.17 -14.25
C ALA A 46 -18.08 15.23 -14.43
N ALA A 47 -19.12 15.64 -15.18
CA ALA A 47 -20.28 14.81 -15.50
C ALA A 47 -19.90 13.66 -16.42
N HIS A 48 -19.00 13.87 -17.40
CA HIS A 48 -18.44 12.78 -18.19
C HIS A 48 -17.56 11.85 -17.34
N TYR A 49 -16.81 12.38 -16.36
CA TYR A 49 -16.01 11.57 -15.45
C TYR A 49 -16.86 10.68 -14.52
N LEU A 50 -17.95 11.22 -13.97
CA LEU A 50 -18.81 10.58 -12.95
C LEU A 50 -19.95 9.74 -13.53
N ASN A 51 -20.30 9.90 -14.81
CA ASN A 51 -21.32 9.06 -15.44
C ASN A 51 -20.77 7.63 -15.63
N LYS A 52 -21.40 6.66 -14.96
CA LYS A 52 -21.07 5.23 -15.02
C LYS A 52 -21.47 4.56 -16.35
N ASN A 53 -22.23 5.25 -17.21
CA ASN A 53 -22.79 4.69 -18.44
C ASN A 53 -22.29 5.32 -19.76
N SER A 54 -21.27 6.20 -19.76
CA SER A 54 -20.81 6.83 -21.00
C SER A 54 -19.28 6.94 -21.10
N GLY A 55 -18.71 6.20 -22.07
CA GLY A 55 -17.33 6.31 -22.54
C GLY A 55 -16.32 5.45 -21.75
N ASP A 56 -15.62 4.56 -22.48
CA ASP A 56 -14.45 3.80 -22.01
C ASP A 56 -13.53 4.73 -21.20
N ILE A 57 -13.05 4.28 -20.04
CA ILE A 57 -12.05 4.99 -19.23
C ILE A 57 -10.87 5.50 -20.08
N ARG A 58 -10.54 4.81 -21.18
CA ARG A 58 -9.61 5.28 -22.21
C ARG A 58 -9.98 6.65 -22.79
N ASN A 59 -11.23 6.85 -23.21
CA ASN A 59 -11.70 8.11 -23.79
C ASN A 59 -11.57 9.26 -22.79
N LYS A 60 -11.80 9.00 -21.49
CA LYS A 60 -11.63 10.01 -20.43
C LYS A 60 -10.17 10.42 -20.27
N LEU A 61 -9.24 9.47 -20.31
CA LEU A 61 -7.81 9.74 -20.26
C LEU A 61 -7.33 10.50 -21.49
N GLU A 62 -7.81 10.15 -22.69
CA GLU A 62 -7.48 10.86 -23.93
C GLU A 62 -7.98 12.30 -23.92
N GLN A 63 -9.21 12.53 -23.48
CA GLN A 63 -9.73 13.89 -23.29
C GLN A 63 -8.88 14.67 -22.29
N ARG A 64 -8.31 14.01 -21.27
CA ARG A 64 -7.50 14.67 -20.23
C ARG A 64 -6.14 15.04 -20.76
N GLN A 65 -5.55 14.16 -21.56
CA GLN A 65 -4.33 14.43 -22.29
C GLN A 65 -4.53 15.63 -23.22
N LYS A 66 -5.63 15.65 -23.98
CA LYS A 66 -5.93 16.73 -24.90
C LYS A 66 -6.06 18.06 -24.15
N LEU A 67 -6.83 18.10 -23.06
CA LEU A 67 -6.94 19.30 -22.24
C LEU A 67 -5.59 19.78 -21.68
N ARG A 68 -4.71 18.86 -21.27
CA ARG A 68 -3.34 19.19 -20.82
C ARG A 68 -2.53 19.81 -21.97
N ASN A 69 -2.50 19.17 -23.13
CA ASN A 69 -1.78 19.67 -24.29
C ASN A 69 -2.32 21.03 -24.76
N ASP A 70 -3.64 21.21 -24.78
CA ASP A 70 -4.29 22.47 -25.17
C ASP A 70 -4.01 23.59 -24.16
N THR A 71 -3.79 23.27 -22.88
CA THR A 71 -3.55 24.27 -21.82
C THR A 71 -2.07 24.64 -21.67
N PHE A 72 -1.17 23.66 -21.76
CA PHE A 72 0.25 23.83 -21.44
C PHE A 72 1.17 23.76 -22.67
N GLY A 73 0.67 23.27 -23.81
CA GLY A 73 1.53 22.80 -24.90
C GLY A 73 2.10 21.41 -24.62
N THR A 74 2.57 20.73 -25.67
CA THR A 74 3.02 19.33 -25.58
C THR A 74 4.19 19.13 -24.64
N ASP A 75 5.16 20.03 -24.66
CA ASP A 75 6.43 19.85 -23.95
C ASP A 75 6.26 20.06 -22.44
N ILE A 76 5.53 21.11 -22.06
CA ILE A 76 5.23 21.40 -20.65
C ILE A 76 4.24 20.36 -20.11
N ALA A 77 3.24 19.94 -20.89
CA ALA A 77 2.33 18.87 -20.49
C ALA A 77 3.09 17.56 -20.24
N ALA A 78 4.04 17.20 -21.11
CA ALA A 78 4.87 16.01 -20.91
C ALA A 78 5.76 16.14 -19.66
N ALA A 79 6.39 17.29 -19.44
CA ALA A 79 7.23 17.53 -18.27
C ALA A 79 6.45 17.43 -16.94
N LEU A 80 5.19 17.86 -16.93
CA LEU A 80 4.34 17.82 -15.73
C LEU A 80 3.63 16.48 -15.51
N PHE A 81 3.20 15.79 -16.58
CA PHE A 81 2.20 14.72 -16.47
C PHE A 81 2.60 13.37 -17.09
N ALA A 82 3.75 13.24 -17.75
CA ALA A 82 4.10 12.00 -18.47
C ALA A 82 4.13 10.76 -17.56
N ASP A 83 4.51 10.91 -16.29
CA ASP A 83 4.49 9.82 -15.32
C ASP A 83 3.06 9.38 -14.95
N GLU A 84 2.14 10.33 -14.76
CA GLU A 84 0.73 10.05 -14.51
C GLU A 84 0.08 9.37 -15.72
N ASP A 85 0.34 9.87 -16.94
CA ASP A 85 -0.24 9.32 -18.16
C ASP A 85 0.25 7.89 -18.42
N ARG A 86 1.52 7.63 -18.11
CA ARG A 86 2.11 6.29 -18.18
C ARG A 86 1.50 5.37 -17.13
N TYR A 87 1.31 5.85 -15.91
CA TYR A 87 0.66 5.09 -14.83
C TYR A 87 -0.77 4.68 -15.19
N ASP A 88 -1.57 5.62 -15.69
CA ASP A 88 -2.96 5.33 -16.06
C ASP A 88 -3.03 4.31 -17.20
N ARG A 89 -2.15 4.44 -18.22
CA ARG A 89 -2.05 3.46 -19.30
C ARG A 89 -1.68 2.06 -18.82
N VAL A 90 -0.68 1.96 -17.94
CA VAL A 90 -0.27 0.67 -17.34
C VAL A 90 -1.40 0.06 -16.52
N SER A 91 -2.12 0.87 -15.75
CA SER A 91 -3.26 0.41 -14.95
C SER A 91 -4.38 -0.17 -15.81
N LEU A 92 -4.68 0.46 -16.95
CA LEU A 92 -5.66 -0.05 -17.92
C LEU A 92 -5.20 -1.35 -18.58
N GLN A 93 -3.94 -1.41 -19.03
CA GLN A 93 -3.38 -2.63 -19.62
C GLN A 93 -3.39 -3.79 -18.62
N ARG A 94 -3.05 -3.52 -17.35
CA ARG A 94 -3.13 -4.52 -16.27
C ARG A 94 -4.55 -5.05 -16.12
N ASN A 95 -5.54 -4.16 -16.06
CA ASN A 95 -6.95 -4.57 -15.94
C ASN A 95 -7.39 -5.42 -17.14
N GLN A 96 -7.00 -5.06 -18.36
CA GLN A 96 -7.29 -5.84 -19.57
C GLN A 96 -6.66 -7.23 -19.52
N ILE A 97 -5.42 -7.34 -19.05
CA ILE A 97 -4.75 -8.65 -18.91
C ILE A 97 -5.53 -9.52 -17.91
N LEU A 98 -5.87 -8.97 -16.74
CA LEU A 98 -6.57 -9.70 -15.68
C LEU A 98 -7.98 -10.14 -16.06
N THR A 99 -8.69 -9.32 -16.83
CA THR A 99 -10.07 -9.60 -17.29
C THR A 99 -10.16 -10.38 -18.60
N SER A 100 -9.02 -10.66 -19.25
CA SER A 100 -8.96 -11.44 -20.49
C SER A 100 -9.27 -12.93 -20.26
N ARG A 101 -9.65 -13.63 -21.34
CA ARG A 101 -9.85 -15.09 -21.39
C ARG A 101 -8.53 -15.89 -21.43
N ARG A 102 -7.38 -15.25 -21.22
CA ARG A 102 -6.06 -15.90 -21.20
C ARG A 102 -5.97 -16.91 -20.05
N SER A 103 -5.14 -17.93 -20.22
CA SER A 103 -4.75 -18.81 -19.12
C SER A 103 -3.98 -18.05 -18.03
N GLU A 104 -3.93 -18.59 -16.82
CA GLU A 104 -3.21 -17.94 -15.71
C GLU A 104 -1.72 -17.78 -15.99
N LYS A 105 -1.10 -18.71 -16.72
CA LYS A 105 0.29 -18.59 -17.17
C LYS A 105 0.48 -17.44 -18.15
N GLU A 106 -0.36 -17.32 -19.17
CA GLU A 106 -0.28 -16.22 -20.14
C GLU A 106 -0.56 -14.85 -19.51
N LYS A 107 -1.46 -14.78 -18.51
CA LYS A 107 -1.66 -13.57 -17.72
C LYS A 107 -0.40 -13.21 -16.92
N ALA A 108 0.23 -14.19 -16.26
CA ALA A 108 1.46 -13.97 -15.50
C ALA A 108 2.60 -13.44 -16.39
N ASP A 109 2.81 -14.07 -17.56
CA ASP A 109 3.83 -13.65 -18.53
C ASP A 109 3.54 -12.22 -19.05
N ALA A 110 2.29 -11.91 -19.40
CA ALA A 110 1.90 -10.58 -19.86
C ALA A 110 2.04 -9.49 -18.78
N LEU A 111 1.74 -9.81 -17.51
CA LEU A 111 1.95 -8.89 -16.39
C LEU A 111 3.44 -8.65 -16.13
N GLN A 112 4.29 -9.65 -16.35
CA GLN A 112 5.73 -9.49 -16.24
C GLN A 112 6.28 -8.55 -17.32
N GLU A 113 5.84 -8.67 -18.57
CA GLU A 113 6.22 -7.74 -19.64
C GLU A 113 5.72 -6.32 -19.36
N LEU A 114 4.47 -6.17 -18.87
CA LEU A 114 3.94 -4.87 -18.49
C LEU A 114 4.77 -4.18 -17.41
N ARG A 115 5.35 -4.95 -16.47
CA ARG A 115 6.24 -4.40 -15.44
C ARG A 115 7.55 -3.85 -16.00
N LYS A 116 8.09 -4.43 -17.08
CA LYS A 116 9.31 -3.94 -17.74
C LYS A 116 9.11 -2.59 -18.43
N ALA A 117 7.87 -2.24 -18.77
CA ALA A 117 7.52 -0.96 -19.39
C ALA A 117 7.35 0.20 -18.39
N LEU A 118 7.38 -0.08 -17.08
CA LEU A 118 7.32 0.94 -16.03
C LEU A 118 8.70 1.62 -15.86
N PRO A 119 8.75 2.94 -15.62
CA PRO A 119 9.97 3.62 -15.19
C PRO A 119 10.50 2.96 -13.92
N GLU A 120 11.82 2.81 -13.81
CA GLU A 120 12.46 1.99 -12.78
C GLU A 120 12.03 2.39 -11.34
N ALA A 121 11.92 3.69 -11.07
CA ALA A 121 11.48 4.19 -9.76
C ALA A 121 10.05 3.75 -9.41
N LEU A 122 9.12 3.87 -10.36
CA LEU A 122 7.72 3.50 -10.20
C LEU A 122 7.58 1.97 -10.12
N ALA A 123 8.31 1.23 -10.96
CA ALA A 123 8.35 -0.22 -10.93
C ALA A 123 8.85 -0.75 -9.58
N LYS A 124 9.94 -0.19 -9.04
CA LYS A 124 10.47 -0.54 -7.71
C LYS A 124 9.48 -0.23 -6.59
N GLN A 125 8.80 0.91 -6.64
CA GLN A 125 7.79 1.27 -5.64
C GLN A 125 6.61 0.28 -5.64
N HIS A 126 6.08 -0.06 -6.81
CA HIS A 126 4.97 -1.01 -6.91
C HIS A 126 5.37 -2.44 -6.60
N GLN A 127 6.57 -2.86 -7.01
CA GLN A 127 7.08 -4.18 -6.69
C GLN A 127 7.16 -4.35 -5.18
N ARG A 128 7.73 -3.37 -4.45
CA ARG A 128 7.73 -3.37 -2.97
C ARG A 128 6.33 -3.48 -2.36
N GLN A 129 5.35 -2.72 -2.87
CA GLN A 129 3.97 -2.79 -2.39
C GLN A 129 3.33 -4.16 -2.65
N TYR A 130 3.53 -4.70 -3.84
CA TYR A 130 3.02 -6.01 -4.25
C TYR A 130 3.63 -7.14 -3.41
N ASP A 131 4.94 -7.09 -3.17
CA ASP A 131 5.66 -8.08 -2.38
C ASP A 131 5.26 -8.04 -0.92
N LEU A 132 5.04 -6.85 -0.35
CA LEU A 132 4.48 -6.68 1.00
C LEU A 132 3.07 -7.28 1.10
N GLN A 133 2.19 -7.02 0.13
CA GLN A 133 0.83 -7.57 0.13
C GLN A 133 0.81 -9.10 0.04
N ARG A 134 1.76 -9.70 -0.67
CA ARG A 134 1.82 -11.15 -0.89
C ARG A 134 2.74 -11.88 0.07
N LEU A 135 3.46 -11.18 0.94
CA LEU A 135 4.47 -11.75 1.82
C LEU A 135 3.92 -12.95 2.60
N THR A 136 2.83 -12.74 3.33
CA THR A 136 2.20 -13.79 4.16
C THR A 136 1.83 -15.03 3.33
N ALA A 137 1.25 -14.84 2.16
CA ALA A 137 0.83 -15.95 1.29
C ALA A 137 2.03 -16.73 0.74
N HIS A 138 3.10 -16.05 0.33
CA HIS A 138 4.33 -16.72 -0.11
C HIS A 138 5.02 -17.44 1.04
N GLU A 139 5.14 -16.82 2.21
CA GLU A 139 5.74 -17.48 3.38
C GLU A 139 4.96 -18.72 3.80
N GLN A 140 3.64 -18.68 3.75
CA GLN A 140 2.80 -19.87 4.01
C GLN A 140 3.03 -20.96 2.96
N SER A 141 3.08 -20.61 1.68
CA SER A 141 3.33 -21.57 0.60
C SER A 141 4.71 -22.24 0.73
N ILE A 142 5.74 -21.45 1.03
CA ILE A 142 7.11 -21.95 1.23
C ILE A 142 7.16 -22.88 2.47
N LYS A 143 6.51 -22.52 3.57
CA LYS A 143 6.39 -23.39 4.76
C LYS A 143 5.64 -24.70 4.46
N GLN A 144 4.56 -24.64 3.68
CA GLN A 144 3.81 -25.83 3.26
C GLN A 144 4.62 -26.77 2.37
N GLN A 145 5.62 -26.25 1.65
CA GLN A 145 6.57 -27.02 0.85
C GLN A 145 7.71 -27.63 1.68
N GLY A 146 7.68 -27.50 3.01
CA GLY A 146 8.67 -28.08 3.92
C GLY A 146 9.89 -27.22 4.17
N ALA A 147 9.87 -25.95 3.75
CA ALA A 147 10.97 -25.04 3.97
C ALA A 147 11.22 -24.77 5.46
N ASN A 148 12.49 -24.69 5.84
CA ASN A 148 12.91 -24.42 7.20
C ASN A 148 13.14 -22.91 7.44
N ALA A 149 13.56 -22.54 8.66
CA ALA A 149 13.80 -21.14 9.03
C ALA A 149 14.89 -20.47 8.17
N ALA A 150 15.92 -21.21 7.74
CA ALA A 150 16.99 -20.69 6.91
C ALA A 150 16.50 -20.42 5.47
N ASP A 151 15.65 -21.28 4.92
CA ASP A 151 15.03 -21.07 3.60
C ASP A 151 14.14 -19.82 3.59
N LEU A 152 13.37 -19.65 4.67
CA LEU A 152 12.52 -18.48 4.87
C LEU A 152 13.34 -17.20 5.04
N TYR A 153 14.45 -17.27 5.78
CA TYR A 153 15.42 -16.18 5.90
C TYR A 153 16.00 -15.79 4.54
N ALA A 154 16.51 -16.75 3.78
CA ALA A 154 17.10 -16.51 2.46
C ALA A 154 16.10 -15.89 1.48
N PHE A 155 14.84 -16.34 1.52
CA PHE A 155 13.76 -15.72 0.76
C PHE A 155 13.54 -14.25 1.15
N ARG A 156 13.42 -13.96 2.45
CA ARG A 156 13.23 -12.59 2.97
C ARG A 156 14.41 -11.69 2.65
N GLN A 157 15.64 -12.20 2.76
CA GLN A 157 16.87 -11.46 2.48
C GLN A 157 16.93 -11.04 1.02
N ARG A 158 16.60 -11.95 0.08
CA ARG A 158 16.54 -11.62 -1.36
C ARG A 158 15.47 -10.56 -1.66
N GLN A 159 14.36 -10.59 -0.94
CA GLN A 159 13.22 -9.73 -1.24
C GLN A 159 13.30 -8.34 -0.60
N PHE A 160 13.78 -8.26 0.65
CA PHE A 160 13.71 -7.05 1.47
C PHE A 160 15.07 -6.63 2.06
N GLY A 161 16.13 -7.39 1.80
CA GLY A 161 17.44 -7.18 2.37
C GLY A 161 17.63 -7.81 3.75
N ASP A 162 18.88 -7.84 4.18
CA ASP A 162 19.34 -8.58 5.36
C ASP A 162 18.72 -8.05 6.67
N ALA A 163 18.72 -6.73 6.86
CA ALA A 163 18.14 -6.11 8.06
C ALA A 163 16.65 -6.41 8.25
N ALA A 164 15.88 -6.49 7.15
CA ALA A 164 14.47 -6.85 7.20
C ALA A 164 14.28 -8.34 7.50
N ALA A 165 15.10 -9.20 6.91
CA ALA A 165 15.08 -10.64 7.17
C ALA A 165 15.36 -10.95 8.65
N LEU A 166 16.35 -10.30 9.26
CA LEU A 166 16.67 -10.46 10.69
C LEU A 166 15.52 -10.02 11.60
N ARG A 167 14.88 -8.89 11.32
CA ARG A 167 13.72 -8.43 12.11
C ARG A 167 12.54 -9.40 12.01
N LEU A 168 12.27 -9.92 10.82
CA LEU A 168 11.20 -10.91 10.61
C LEU A 168 11.53 -12.24 11.29
N GLN A 169 12.80 -12.65 11.30
CA GLN A 169 13.25 -13.84 12.01
C GLN A 169 13.04 -13.70 13.53
N ALA A 170 13.47 -12.59 14.12
CA ALA A 170 13.25 -12.30 15.54
C ALA A 170 11.75 -12.26 15.90
N LEU A 171 10.92 -11.72 15.00
CA LEU A 171 9.47 -11.72 15.18
C LEU A 171 8.88 -13.14 15.21
N ASP A 172 9.38 -14.04 14.36
CA ASP A 172 8.93 -15.45 14.34
C ASP A 172 9.35 -16.20 15.61
N GLU A 173 10.53 -15.92 16.16
CA GLU A 173 10.98 -16.46 17.44
C GLU A 173 10.08 -15.99 18.59
N GLN A 174 9.78 -14.67 18.64
CA GLN A 174 8.85 -14.11 19.62
C GLN A 174 7.45 -14.73 19.51
N ARG A 175 6.95 -14.95 18.28
CA ARG A 175 5.66 -15.61 18.05
C ARG A 175 5.66 -17.06 18.52
N THR A 176 6.75 -17.79 18.29
CA THR A 176 6.90 -19.18 18.72
C THR A 176 6.93 -19.27 20.25
N LEU A 177 7.71 -18.40 20.90
CA LEU A 177 7.76 -18.31 22.35
C LEU A 177 6.38 -17.98 22.94
N TRP A 178 5.70 -16.98 22.39
CA TRP A 178 4.33 -16.62 22.78
C TRP A 178 3.37 -17.80 22.65
N GLN A 179 3.41 -18.51 21.53
CA GLN A 179 2.52 -19.64 21.26
C GLN A 179 2.74 -20.77 22.27
N SER A 180 3.99 -21.07 22.61
CA SER A 180 4.33 -22.07 23.62
C SER A 180 3.83 -21.66 25.01
N GLN A 181 4.05 -20.39 25.40
CA GLN A 181 3.55 -19.86 26.67
C GLN A 181 2.01 -19.91 26.75
N TYR A 182 1.33 -19.51 25.68
CA TYR A 182 -0.12 -19.54 25.61
C TYR A 182 -0.68 -20.96 25.65
N GLN A 183 -0.05 -21.93 24.99
CA GLN A 183 -0.46 -23.34 25.08
C GLN A 183 -0.31 -23.90 26.49
N ASN A 184 0.76 -23.52 27.20
CA ASN A 184 0.93 -23.89 28.61
C ASN A 184 -0.17 -23.26 29.48
N TYR A 185 -0.43 -21.97 29.28
CA TYR A 185 -1.53 -21.27 29.93
C TYR A 185 -2.89 -21.96 29.67
N ALA A 186 -3.21 -22.28 28.42
CA ALA A 186 -4.48 -22.89 28.04
C ALA A 186 -4.70 -24.24 28.75
N ARG A 187 -3.66 -25.09 28.85
CA ARG A 187 -3.74 -26.36 29.60
C ARG A 187 -4.07 -26.13 31.09
N GLN A 188 -3.41 -25.17 31.73
CA GLN A 188 -3.67 -24.85 33.14
C GLN A 188 -5.04 -24.19 33.35
N ARG A 189 -5.46 -23.32 32.41
CA ARG A 189 -6.79 -22.71 32.39
C ARG A 189 -7.88 -23.77 32.34
N ASP A 190 -7.75 -24.76 31.46
CA ASP A 190 -8.73 -25.82 31.28
C ASP A 190 -8.84 -26.71 32.53
N GLN A 191 -7.72 -26.97 33.22
CA GLN A 191 -7.72 -27.64 34.53
C GLN A 191 -8.52 -26.87 35.58
N ILE A 192 -8.30 -25.55 35.71
CA ILE A 192 -9.05 -24.68 36.65
C ILE A 192 -10.53 -24.68 36.30
N ASN A 193 -10.88 -24.59 35.01
CA ASN A 193 -12.26 -24.59 34.55
C ASN A 193 -12.97 -25.92 34.85
N SER A 194 -12.25 -27.04 34.78
CA SER A 194 -12.78 -28.38 35.06
C SER A 194 -12.95 -28.70 36.55
N ALA A 195 -12.34 -27.92 37.44
CA ALA A 195 -12.40 -28.15 38.88
C ALA A 195 -13.83 -27.91 39.44
N ALA A 196 -14.23 -28.72 40.42
CA ALA A 196 -15.52 -28.59 41.12
C ALA A 196 -15.47 -27.52 42.23
N ILE A 197 -15.06 -26.31 41.87
CA ILE A 197 -15.02 -25.12 42.72
C ILE A 197 -16.02 -24.08 42.22
N ASP A 198 -16.34 -23.09 43.05
CA ASP A 198 -17.28 -22.04 42.67
C ASP A 198 -16.72 -21.16 41.53
N ILE A 199 -17.61 -20.42 40.87
CA ILE A 199 -17.27 -19.60 39.70
C ILE A 199 -16.34 -18.43 40.09
N ALA A 200 -16.50 -17.87 41.30
CA ALA A 200 -15.70 -16.73 41.76
C ALA A 200 -14.24 -17.14 42.01
N ASP A 201 -14.02 -18.31 42.59
CA ASP A 201 -12.73 -18.93 42.83
C ASP A 201 -12.06 -19.32 41.51
N LYS A 202 -12.80 -19.84 40.53
CA LYS A 202 -12.28 -20.07 39.17
C LYS A 202 -11.75 -18.77 38.57
N GLN A 203 -12.54 -17.70 38.61
CA GLN A 203 -12.15 -16.40 38.05
C GLN A 203 -10.90 -15.85 38.74
N LYS A 204 -10.82 -15.95 40.08
CA LYS A 204 -9.66 -15.52 40.86
C LYS A 204 -8.40 -16.31 40.50
N GLN A 205 -8.50 -17.64 40.38
CA GLN A 205 -7.38 -18.49 39.99
C GLN A 205 -6.93 -18.23 38.55
N LEU A 206 -7.86 -18.02 37.61
CA LEU A 206 -7.54 -17.66 36.22
C LEU A 206 -6.84 -16.30 36.13
N GLN A 207 -7.26 -15.31 36.91
CA GLN A 207 -6.61 -14.00 36.95
C GLN A 207 -5.20 -14.09 37.55
N ALA A 208 -5.02 -14.84 38.63
CA ALA A 208 -3.70 -15.10 39.21
C ALA A 208 -2.78 -15.86 38.21
N LEU A 209 -3.32 -16.85 37.50
CA LEU A 209 -2.61 -17.60 36.48
C LEU A 209 -2.15 -16.70 35.33
N ARG A 210 -3.03 -15.83 34.80
CA ARG A 210 -2.65 -14.84 33.77
C ARG A 210 -1.60 -13.86 34.29
N SER A 211 -1.74 -13.39 35.52
CA SER A 211 -0.79 -12.43 36.12
C SER A 211 0.61 -13.03 36.33
N ARG A 212 0.69 -14.34 36.56
CA ARG A 212 1.96 -15.07 36.73
C ARG A 212 2.66 -15.35 35.40
N LEU A 213 1.90 -15.70 34.36
CA LEU A 213 2.45 -16.18 33.10
C LEU A 213 2.68 -15.09 32.05
N PHE A 214 2.03 -13.94 32.19
CA PHE A 214 2.04 -12.90 31.17
C PHE A 214 2.35 -11.53 31.75
N THR A 215 3.11 -10.74 30.98
CA THR A 215 3.24 -9.31 31.24
C THR A 215 1.88 -8.60 31.09
N HIS A 216 1.78 -7.36 31.58
CA HIS A 216 0.51 -6.62 31.55
C HIS A 216 -0.09 -6.48 30.14
N SER A 217 0.73 -6.24 29.11
CA SER A 217 0.28 -6.16 27.71
C SER A 217 -0.16 -7.52 27.16
N GLU A 218 0.53 -8.59 27.56
CA GLU A 218 0.23 -9.97 27.17
C GLU A 218 -1.04 -10.51 27.82
N GLN A 219 -1.36 -10.08 29.05
CA GLN A 219 -2.60 -10.47 29.72
C GLN A 219 -3.85 -10.05 28.94
N GLN A 220 -3.85 -8.83 28.37
CA GLN A 220 -4.92 -8.35 27.50
C GLN A 220 -5.07 -9.23 26.26
N ARG A 221 -3.94 -9.61 25.64
CA ARG A 221 -3.91 -10.49 24.48
C ARG A 221 -4.44 -11.88 24.80
N ALA A 222 -4.01 -12.49 25.91
CA ALA A 222 -4.49 -13.79 26.36
C ALA A 222 -6.00 -13.77 26.65
N ALA A 223 -6.47 -12.74 27.37
CA ALA A 223 -7.89 -12.57 27.68
C ALA A 223 -8.78 -12.30 26.45
N ALA A 224 -8.22 -11.74 25.37
CA ALA A 224 -8.93 -11.61 24.10
C ALA A 224 -9.03 -12.96 23.37
N LEU A 225 -7.94 -13.75 23.34
CA LEU A 225 -7.94 -15.09 22.75
C LEU A 225 -8.90 -16.05 23.47
N ASP A 226 -9.00 -15.96 24.79
CA ASP A 226 -9.93 -16.77 25.59
C ASP A 226 -11.41 -16.48 25.26
N ARG A 227 -11.73 -15.28 24.76
CA ARG A 227 -13.10 -14.88 24.38
C ARG A 227 -13.48 -15.31 22.96
N MET A 228 -12.49 -15.67 22.15
CA MET A 228 -12.69 -16.10 20.76
C MET A 228 -12.85 -17.62 20.62
N GLN A 229 -12.62 -18.36 21.71
CA GLN A 229 -12.82 -19.82 21.80
C GLN A 229 -14.18 -20.12 22.42
#